data_AF-A0A932V8C0-F1
#
_entry.id   AF-A0A932V8C0-F1
#
_cell.length_a   1.000
_cell.length_b   1.000
_cell.length_c   1.000
_cell.angle_alpha   90.00
_cell.angle_beta   90.00
_cell.angle_gamma   90.00
#
_symmetry.space_group_name_H-M   'P 1'
#
loop_
_entity.id
_entity.type
_entity.pdbx_description
1 polymer ?
#
loop_
_entity_poly.entity_id
_entity_poly.type
_entity_poly.pdbx_seq_one_letter_code
_entity_poly.pdbx_strand_id
1 'polypeptide(L)'
;MNRNFSKSFPRPRVSQREQGQAIVIIALALVGLIAFAGLVFDGGNAYLQRRRMQNAADAGAFAGARKLALGASDSTICAAVTEYTVTRNGAQSFTAYYLVAGVQLLQVCGGIIPATADSIKVIADTTFSTSFVGVLGEQTGAVGANAVAAFGGVASPGNQIQPLSRQCDQPSLSQCGFQYGQTYDLWQSGGAGNFGWLGWDGCTLAGCIENELTQGYTITNYDDPHDVCTSVAIGCWVQGSSGVNNSSGIRDQLDIWQSFGAAGTPMIITIFDTSEASGANTNYHIVGFAAFTLSSYDLSNKHMYGQFIEWTTGGTICTGCPITGLWGVHLVPSPSGTATPAASSTATTVPTSTPITPTNTPTRTATPTNTPSGPTSTPTRTSTPTNTPVGPTNTPVPPTNTPTTAPTNTPTRTLTPTPCATPSNAPTLSGSRNGSNVSLSWTSVSG
;
A
#
# COMPACT_ATOMS: atom_id res chain seq x y z
N MET A 1 -10.88 113.10 21.86
CA MET A 1 -11.37 111.94 21.08
C MET A 1 -10.29 110.88 21.03
N ASN A 2 -10.58 109.61 21.29
CA ASN A 2 -9.94 108.49 20.58
C ASN A 2 -10.79 107.21 20.68
N ARG A 3 -10.58 106.23 19.80
CA ARG A 3 -11.53 105.13 19.55
C ARG A 3 -11.04 103.79 20.09
N ASN A 4 -11.95 102.99 20.65
CA ASN A 4 -11.73 101.57 20.92
C ASN A 4 -11.61 100.78 19.60
N PHE A 5 -10.64 99.87 19.53
CA PHE A 5 -10.56 98.84 18.49
C PHE A 5 -10.21 97.49 19.13
N SER A 6 -11.23 96.70 19.46
CA SER A 6 -11.04 95.28 19.78
C SER A 6 -11.05 94.47 18.49
N LYS A 7 -9.96 93.74 18.22
CA LYS A 7 -9.88 92.77 17.11
C LYS A 7 -10.10 91.36 17.65
N SER A 8 -11.30 90.83 17.47
CA SER A 8 -11.59 89.41 17.73
C SER A 8 -11.13 88.55 16.55
N PHE A 9 -10.13 87.70 16.78
CA PHE A 9 -9.74 86.68 15.80
C PHE A 9 -10.68 85.46 15.89
N PRO A 10 -11.27 85.00 14.77
CA PRO A 10 -12.06 83.77 14.76
C PRO A 10 -11.19 82.56 15.10
N ARG A 11 -11.55 81.81 16.15
CA ARG A 11 -10.95 80.49 16.40
C ARG A 11 -11.52 79.50 15.37
N PRO A 12 -10.68 78.71 14.66
CA PRO A 12 -11.19 77.67 13.79
C PRO A 12 -11.95 76.62 14.62
N ARG A 13 -13.18 76.29 14.21
CA ARG A 13 -13.94 75.21 14.82
C ARG A 13 -13.39 73.88 14.32
N VAL A 14 -12.72 73.12 15.19
CA VAL A 14 -12.32 71.74 14.91
C VAL A 14 -13.59 70.91 14.68
N SER A 15 -13.75 70.38 13.47
CA SER A 15 -14.95 69.64 13.05
C SER A 15 -14.91 68.19 13.52
N GLN A 16 -15.30 67.94 14.77
CA GLN A 16 -15.55 66.58 15.27
C GLN A 16 -16.79 65.97 14.58
N ARG A 17 -16.60 65.33 13.42
CA ARG A 17 -17.68 64.68 12.63
C ARG A 17 -17.33 63.34 11.98
N GLU A 18 -16.28 62.64 12.43
CA GLU A 18 -15.88 61.35 11.83
C GLU A 18 -16.12 60.11 12.72
N GLN A 19 -16.53 60.27 13.98
CA GLN A 19 -16.70 59.15 14.92
C GLN A 19 -17.87 58.20 14.60
N GLY A 20 -18.76 58.57 13.66
CA GLY A 20 -19.92 57.74 13.26
C GLY A 20 -19.67 56.79 12.08
N GLN A 21 -18.68 57.06 11.21
CA GLN A 21 -18.46 56.24 10.01
C GLN A 21 -17.57 55.02 10.29
N ALA A 22 -16.59 55.16 11.18
CA ALA A 22 -15.65 54.09 11.51
C ALA A 22 -16.35 52.83 12.05
N ILE A 23 -17.36 52.98 12.92
CA ILE A 23 -18.11 51.84 13.47
C ILE A 23 -18.89 51.07 12.40
N VAL A 24 -19.41 51.74 11.37
CA VAL A 24 -20.11 51.09 10.25
C VAL A 24 -19.13 50.29 9.39
N ILE A 25 -17.96 50.86 9.09
CA ILE A 25 -16.90 50.16 8.34
C ILE A 25 -16.38 48.95 9.13
N ILE A 26 -16.17 49.08 10.43
CA ILE A 26 -15.72 47.99 11.32
C ILE A 26 -16.79 46.89 11.40
N ALA A 27 -18.08 47.23 11.51
CA ALA A 27 -19.16 46.26 11.54
C ALA A 27 -19.24 45.47 10.22
N LEU A 28 -19.18 46.14 9.07
CA LEU A 28 -19.16 45.49 7.75
C LEU A 28 -17.91 44.63 7.54
N ALA A 29 -16.74 45.09 8.00
CA ALA A 29 -15.50 44.32 7.96
C ALA A 29 -15.59 43.05 8.84
N LEU A 30 -16.17 43.14 10.05
CA LEU A 30 -16.40 41.98 10.92
C LEU A 30 -17.35 40.96 10.28
N VAL A 31 -18.46 41.41 9.68
CA VAL A 31 -19.38 40.52 8.94
C VAL A 31 -18.66 39.84 7.77
N GLY A 32 -17.84 40.58 7.00
CA GLY A 32 -17.02 40.02 5.93
C GLY A 32 -16.00 39.00 6.42
N LEU A 33 -15.30 39.27 7.52
CA LEU A 33 -14.33 38.34 8.13
C LEU A 33 -14.99 37.06 8.65
N ILE A 34 -16.18 37.16 9.27
CA ILE A 34 -16.97 36.01 9.72
C ILE A 34 -17.43 35.18 8.51
N ALA A 35 -17.86 35.82 7.42
CA ALA A 35 -18.23 35.14 6.18
C ALA A 35 -17.06 34.38 5.54
N PHE A 36 -15.88 35.01 5.44
CA PHE A 36 -14.67 34.34 4.94
C PHE A 36 -14.22 33.19 5.84
N ALA A 37 -14.25 33.36 7.17
CA ALA A 37 -13.93 32.28 8.11
C ALA A 37 -14.90 31.09 7.95
N GLY A 38 -16.20 31.37 7.85
CA GLY A 38 -17.23 30.37 7.61
C GLY A 38 -17.04 29.58 6.31
N LEU A 39 -16.72 30.28 5.21
CA LEU A 39 -16.39 29.66 3.92
C LEU A 39 -15.14 28.75 4.01
N VAL A 40 -14.13 29.15 4.79
CA VAL A 40 -12.93 28.34 5.04
C VAL A 40 -13.26 27.08 5.85
N PHE A 41 -14.14 27.16 6.85
CA PHE A 41 -14.61 25.98 7.58
C PHE A 41 -15.38 25.00 6.68
N ASP A 42 -16.30 25.49 5.84
CA ASP A 42 -17.07 24.65 4.92
C ASP A 42 -16.21 24.00 3.84
N GLY A 43 -15.29 24.74 3.23
CA GLY A 43 -14.31 24.20 2.28
C GLY A 43 -13.36 23.19 2.92
N GLY A 44 -12.92 23.44 4.16
CA GLY A 44 -12.11 22.51 4.94
C GLY A 44 -12.84 21.20 5.25
N ASN A 45 -14.10 21.27 5.68
CA ASN A 45 -14.95 20.10 5.90
C ASN A 45 -15.14 19.31 4.60
N ALA A 46 -15.58 19.97 3.53
CA ALA A 46 -15.80 19.34 2.21
C ALA A 46 -14.56 18.59 1.70
N TYR A 47 -13.37 19.17 1.85
CA TYR A 47 -12.10 18.54 1.47
C TYR A 47 -11.76 17.31 2.34
N LEU A 48 -12.00 17.38 3.66
CA LEU A 48 -11.82 16.24 4.56
C LEU A 48 -12.80 15.10 4.25
N GLN A 49 -14.07 15.41 3.98
CA GLN A 49 -15.06 14.40 3.56
C GLN A 49 -14.69 13.78 2.21
N ARG A 50 -14.25 14.57 1.22
CA ARG A 50 -13.79 14.04 -0.07
C ARG A 50 -12.57 13.11 0.07
N ARG A 51 -11.62 13.41 0.98
CA ARG A 51 -10.52 12.49 1.30
C ARG A 51 -11.03 11.21 1.96
N ARG A 52 -11.98 11.29 2.90
CA ARG A 52 -12.61 10.09 3.50
C ARG A 52 -13.33 9.23 2.47
N MET A 53 -14.07 9.83 1.53
CA MET A 53 -14.75 9.08 0.48
C MET A 53 -13.77 8.41 -0.48
N GLN A 54 -12.61 9.02 -0.78
CA GLN A 54 -11.58 8.34 -1.56
C GLN A 54 -11.06 7.10 -0.82
N ASN A 55 -10.70 7.24 0.46
CA ASN A 55 -10.28 6.09 1.29
C ASN A 55 -11.37 5.01 1.38
N ALA A 56 -12.65 5.41 1.46
CA ALA A 56 -13.79 4.50 1.49
C ALA A 56 -13.94 3.72 0.18
N ALA A 57 -13.88 4.41 -0.97
CA ALA A 57 -13.95 3.79 -2.28
C ALA A 57 -12.74 2.88 -2.54
N ASP A 58 -11.52 3.34 -2.22
CA ASP A 58 -10.28 2.58 -2.36
C ASP A 58 -10.35 1.28 -1.53
N ALA A 59 -10.70 1.38 -0.25
CA ALA A 59 -10.80 0.23 0.64
C ALA A 59 -11.94 -0.72 0.24
N GLY A 60 -13.09 -0.19 -0.14
CA GLY A 60 -14.24 -0.96 -0.63
C GLY A 60 -13.91 -1.74 -1.90
N ALA A 61 -13.30 -1.07 -2.89
CA ALA A 61 -12.91 -1.69 -4.15
C ALA A 61 -11.88 -2.80 -3.91
N PHE A 62 -10.83 -2.52 -3.13
CA PHE A 62 -9.79 -3.51 -2.81
C PHE A 62 -10.36 -4.72 -2.07
N ALA A 63 -11.22 -4.51 -1.06
CA ALA A 63 -11.88 -5.60 -0.34
C ALA A 63 -12.81 -6.44 -1.22
N GLY A 64 -13.56 -5.78 -2.12
CA GLY A 64 -14.39 -6.44 -3.12
C GLY A 64 -13.58 -7.29 -4.11
N ALA A 65 -12.56 -6.69 -4.74
CA ALA A 65 -11.68 -7.38 -5.69
C ALA A 65 -10.94 -8.57 -5.04
N ARG A 66 -10.52 -8.44 -3.78
CA ARG A 66 -9.94 -9.55 -2.99
C ARG A 66 -10.91 -10.72 -2.82
N LYS A 67 -12.21 -10.46 -2.64
CA LYS A 67 -13.24 -11.52 -2.55
C LYS A 67 -13.59 -12.11 -3.92
N LEU A 68 -13.62 -11.30 -4.98
CA LEU A 68 -13.86 -11.75 -6.35
C LEU A 68 -12.73 -12.66 -6.86
N ALA A 69 -11.47 -12.32 -6.59
CA ALA A 69 -10.31 -13.15 -6.93
C ALA A 69 -10.37 -14.56 -6.30
N LEU A 70 -10.95 -14.68 -5.10
CA LEU A 70 -11.11 -15.93 -4.36
C LEU A 70 -12.48 -16.61 -4.63
N GLY A 71 -13.09 -16.36 -5.79
CA GLY A 71 -14.32 -17.02 -6.25
C GLY A 71 -15.55 -16.83 -5.35
N ALA A 72 -15.56 -15.82 -4.46
CA ALA A 72 -16.61 -15.67 -3.47
C ALA A 72 -17.97 -15.26 -4.08
N SER A 73 -19.07 -15.58 -3.40
CA SER A 73 -20.42 -15.18 -3.82
C SER A 73 -20.60 -13.66 -3.86
N ASP A 74 -21.49 -13.17 -4.73
CA ASP A 74 -21.85 -11.73 -4.79
C ASP A 74 -22.29 -11.20 -3.41
N SER A 75 -23.01 -12.00 -2.62
CA SER A 75 -23.39 -11.64 -1.24
C SER A 75 -22.17 -11.44 -0.31
N THR A 76 -21.10 -12.22 -0.50
CA THR A 76 -19.85 -12.11 0.28
C THR A 76 -18.99 -10.94 -0.19
N ILE A 77 -18.97 -10.68 -1.51
CA ILE A 77 -18.32 -9.50 -2.10
C ILE A 77 -19.04 -8.22 -1.64
N CYS A 78 -20.38 -8.20 -1.73
CA CYS A 78 -21.25 -7.13 -1.26
C CYS A 78 -21.02 -6.82 0.23
N ALA A 79 -20.96 -7.84 1.09
CA ALA A 79 -20.66 -7.67 2.51
C ALA A 79 -19.27 -7.04 2.74
N ALA A 80 -18.24 -7.49 2.03
CA ALA A 80 -16.89 -6.93 2.14
C ALA A 80 -16.81 -5.47 1.64
N VAL A 81 -17.44 -5.15 0.51
CA VAL A 81 -17.53 -3.76 0.01
C VAL A 81 -18.28 -2.89 1.04
N THR A 82 -19.38 -3.38 1.60
CA THR A 82 -20.15 -2.65 2.64
C THR A 82 -19.31 -2.38 3.88
N GLU A 83 -18.63 -3.40 4.42
CA GLU A 83 -17.81 -3.28 5.63
C GLU A 83 -16.71 -2.22 5.45
N TYR A 84 -15.97 -2.27 4.33
CA TYR A 84 -14.81 -1.38 4.13
C TYR A 84 -15.21 0.02 3.65
N THR A 85 -16.33 0.17 2.90
CA THR A 85 -16.79 1.50 2.42
C THR A 85 -17.58 2.24 3.50
N VAL A 86 -18.57 1.58 4.11
CA VAL A 86 -19.51 2.19 5.08
C VAL A 86 -18.98 2.03 6.50
N THR A 87 -18.83 0.79 6.98
CA THR A 87 -18.59 0.53 8.42
C THR A 87 -17.22 1.02 8.89
N ARG A 88 -16.16 0.84 8.09
CA ARG A 88 -14.78 1.21 8.46
C ARG A 88 -14.35 2.62 8.02
N ASN A 89 -14.93 3.20 6.96
CA ASN A 89 -14.54 4.51 6.42
C ASN A 89 -15.62 5.60 6.45
N GLY A 90 -16.87 5.26 6.79
CA GLY A 90 -17.92 6.25 7.07
C GLY A 90 -18.59 6.89 5.86
N ALA A 91 -18.62 6.22 4.69
CA ALA A 91 -19.56 6.58 3.63
C ALA A 91 -21.00 6.34 4.09
N GLN A 92 -21.95 7.19 3.68
CA GLN A 92 -23.37 7.00 3.99
C GLN A 92 -24.02 6.00 3.04
N SER A 93 -23.54 5.95 1.79
CA SER A 93 -23.99 5.01 0.78
C SER A 93 -22.84 4.69 -0.18
N PHE A 94 -23.00 3.63 -0.96
CA PHE A 94 -22.09 3.30 -2.04
C PHE A 94 -22.86 2.67 -3.21
N THR A 95 -22.29 2.76 -4.40
CA THR A 95 -22.69 1.94 -5.56
C THR A 95 -21.45 1.23 -6.09
N ALA A 96 -21.54 -0.09 -6.30
CA ALA A 96 -20.39 -0.89 -6.73
C ALA A 96 -20.75 -1.76 -7.95
N TYR A 97 -19.77 -1.99 -8.82
CA TYR A 97 -19.96 -2.69 -10.09
C TYR A 97 -18.82 -3.66 -10.42
N TYR A 98 -19.18 -4.77 -11.05
CA TYR A 98 -18.26 -5.67 -11.74
C TYR A 98 -17.86 -5.10 -13.10
N LEU A 99 -16.56 -5.13 -13.37
CA LEU A 99 -15.94 -4.68 -14.61
C LEU A 99 -15.28 -5.86 -15.33
N VAL A 100 -15.25 -5.79 -16.67
CA VAL A 100 -14.53 -6.71 -17.56
C VAL A 100 -13.77 -5.86 -18.58
N ALA A 101 -12.45 -6.00 -18.67
CA ALA A 101 -11.57 -5.17 -19.48
C ALA A 101 -11.83 -3.66 -19.30
N GLY A 102 -12.13 -3.24 -18.05
CA GLY A 102 -12.51 -1.87 -17.70
C GLY A 102 -13.96 -1.46 -18.01
N VAL A 103 -14.73 -2.28 -18.73
CA VAL A 103 -16.15 -2.02 -19.06
C VAL A 103 -17.05 -2.41 -17.90
N GLN A 104 -17.87 -1.49 -17.42
CA GLN A 104 -18.83 -1.70 -16.32
C GLN A 104 -20.03 -2.53 -16.82
N LEU A 105 -20.29 -3.71 -16.23
CA LEU A 105 -21.34 -4.63 -16.69
C LEU A 105 -22.52 -4.75 -15.69
N LEU A 106 -22.28 -5.34 -14.52
CA LEU A 106 -23.32 -5.64 -13.53
C LEU A 106 -23.03 -4.96 -12.19
N GLN A 107 -24.07 -4.72 -11.40
CA GLN A 107 -23.94 -4.15 -10.06
C GLN A 107 -23.61 -5.26 -9.04
N VAL A 108 -22.68 -4.97 -8.13
CA VAL A 108 -22.44 -5.78 -6.92
C VAL A 108 -23.66 -5.70 -6.01
N CYS A 109 -23.91 -6.74 -5.21
CA CYS A 109 -25.16 -6.96 -4.46
C CYS A 109 -26.36 -7.33 -5.36
N GLY A 110 -26.12 -7.60 -6.65
CA GLY A 110 -27.15 -7.98 -7.64
C GLY A 110 -27.40 -9.48 -7.76
N GLY A 111 -26.70 -10.32 -6.99
CA GLY A 111 -26.80 -11.78 -7.00
C GLY A 111 -26.10 -12.49 -8.17
N ILE A 112 -25.61 -11.76 -9.17
CA ILE A 112 -24.98 -12.31 -10.39
C ILE A 112 -23.61 -11.67 -10.61
N ILE A 113 -22.57 -12.50 -10.68
CA ILE A 113 -21.21 -12.10 -11.06
C ILE A 113 -21.01 -12.38 -12.56
N PRO A 114 -20.48 -11.45 -13.38
CA PRO A 114 -20.03 -11.77 -14.73
C PRO A 114 -18.88 -12.79 -14.69
N ALA A 115 -18.97 -13.87 -15.48
CA ALA A 115 -18.01 -14.98 -15.43
C ALA A 115 -16.55 -14.62 -15.77
N THR A 116 -16.31 -13.42 -16.31
CA THR A 116 -14.97 -12.88 -16.66
C THR A 116 -14.64 -11.57 -15.93
N ALA A 117 -15.31 -11.28 -14.80
CA ALA A 117 -15.08 -10.06 -14.03
C ALA A 117 -13.65 -10.01 -13.46
N ASP A 118 -12.85 -9.03 -13.92
CA ASP A 118 -11.44 -8.83 -13.55
C ASP A 118 -11.23 -7.72 -12.50
N SER A 119 -12.24 -6.86 -12.33
CA SER A 119 -12.15 -5.66 -11.53
C SER A 119 -13.48 -5.34 -10.84
N ILE A 120 -13.40 -4.65 -9.70
CA ILE A 120 -14.55 -4.03 -9.04
C ILE A 120 -14.33 -2.52 -8.94
N LYS A 121 -15.34 -1.77 -9.36
CA LYS A 121 -15.45 -0.32 -9.20
C LYS A 121 -16.35 -0.03 -8.01
N VAL A 122 -15.94 0.88 -7.13
CA VAL A 122 -16.77 1.41 -6.04
C VAL A 122 -16.88 2.92 -6.18
N ILE A 123 -18.09 3.43 -5.99
CA ILE A 123 -18.43 4.83 -5.83
C ILE A 123 -18.95 4.98 -4.40
N ALA A 124 -18.35 5.86 -3.61
CA ALA A 124 -18.66 6.04 -2.19
C ALA A 124 -19.10 7.49 -1.95
N ASP A 125 -20.25 7.67 -1.30
CA ASP A 125 -20.93 8.96 -1.19
C ASP A 125 -21.31 9.30 0.26
N THR A 126 -21.18 10.58 0.62
CA THR A 126 -21.62 11.11 1.91
C THR A 126 -22.13 12.55 1.80
N THR A 127 -23.09 12.89 2.66
CA THR A 127 -23.53 14.27 2.92
C THR A 127 -22.93 14.79 4.21
N PHE A 128 -22.74 16.11 4.29
CA PHE A 128 -22.24 16.79 5.48
C PHE A 128 -22.98 18.12 5.67
N SER A 129 -23.17 18.53 6.93
CA SER A 129 -23.72 19.85 7.24
C SER A 129 -22.73 20.96 6.88
N THR A 130 -23.25 22.00 6.24
CA THR A 130 -22.56 23.28 6.00
C THR A 130 -22.86 24.26 7.11
N SER A 131 -21.93 25.17 7.38
CA SER A 131 -21.99 26.13 8.48
C SER A 131 -22.33 27.53 7.98
N PHE A 132 -21.65 27.98 6.93
CA PHE A 132 -21.84 29.31 6.34
C PHE A 132 -22.67 29.25 5.07
N VAL A 133 -22.44 28.26 4.22
CA VAL A 133 -23.31 27.96 3.07
C VAL A 133 -24.74 27.60 3.54
N GLY A 134 -24.87 27.04 4.74
CA GLY A 134 -26.16 26.87 5.43
C GLY A 134 -26.88 28.19 5.78
N VAL A 135 -26.15 29.25 6.16
CA VAL A 135 -26.75 30.59 6.37
C VAL A 135 -27.30 31.19 5.06
N LEU A 136 -26.78 30.75 3.91
CA LEU A 136 -27.27 31.13 2.58
C LEU A 136 -28.43 30.25 2.07
N GLY A 137 -28.87 29.27 2.87
CA GLY A 137 -30.02 28.39 2.60
C GLY A 137 -29.66 26.92 2.34
N GLU A 138 -28.45 26.65 1.86
CA GLU A 138 -27.98 25.32 1.47
C GLU A 138 -27.35 24.58 2.66
N GLN A 139 -28.18 23.91 3.48
CA GLN A 139 -27.80 23.33 4.79
C GLN A 139 -26.90 22.07 4.73
N THR A 140 -26.73 21.48 3.54
CA THR A 140 -25.95 20.25 3.36
C THR A 140 -25.16 20.29 2.06
N GLY A 141 -23.89 19.89 2.13
CA GLY A 141 -23.09 19.53 0.96
C GLY A 141 -23.09 18.02 0.74
N ALA A 142 -22.90 17.58 -0.51
CA ALA A 142 -22.66 16.19 -0.87
C ALA A 142 -21.28 16.05 -1.52
N VAL A 143 -20.53 15.01 -1.16
CA VAL A 143 -19.31 14.61 -1.86
C VAL A 143 -19.27 13.10 -2.04
N GLY A 144 -18.99 12.70 -3.29
CA GLY A 144 -18.63 11.33 -3.65
C GLY A 144 -17.16 11.21 -4.03
N ALA A 145 -16.66 9.98 -4.07
CA ALA A 145 -15.40 9.60 -4.72
C ALA A 145 -15.55 8.23 -5.40
N ASN A 146 -14.60 7.84 -6.24
CA ASN A 146 -14.58 6.51 -6.85
C ASN A 146 -13.18 5.90 -6.89
N ALA A 147 -13.16 4.58 -6.94
CA ALA A 147 -11.98 3.76 -7.09
C ALA A 147 -12.29 2.53 -7.95
N VAL A 148 -11.24 1.94 -8.52
CA VAL A 148 -11.31 0.62 -9.16
C VAL A 148 -10.17 -0.21 -8.58
N ALA A 149 -10.45 -1.46 -8.24
CA ALA A 149 -9.44 -2.45 -7.89
C ALA A 149 -9.55 -3.64 -8.84
N ALA A 150 -8.42 -4.18 -9.25
CA ALA A 150 -8.34 -5.28 -10.19
C ALA A 150 -7.34 -6.33 -9.69
N PHE A 151 -7.56 -7.58 -10.09
CA PHE A 151 -6.76 -8.73 -9.65
C PHE A 151 -6.16 -9.49 -10.85
N GLY A 152 -5.14 -10.31 -10.60
CA GLY A 152 -4.49 -11.10 -11.64
C GLY A 152 -3.30 -11.92 -11.14
N GLY A 153 -2.54 -12.48 -12.08
CA GLY A 153 -1.31 -13.23 -11.80
C GLY A 153 -0.21 -12.35 -11.20
N VAL A 154 0.57 -12.93 -10.28
CA VAL A 154 1.60 -12.23 -9.50
C VAL A 154 2.93 -12.25 -10.26
N ALA A 155 3.42 -11.08 -10.65
CA ALA A 155 4.76 -10.90 -11.25
C ALA A 155 5.87 -11.10 -10.21
N SER A 156 5.64 -10.58 -9.00
CA SER A 156 6.55 -10.63 -7.86
C SER A 156 5.74 -10.39 -6.57
N PRO A 157 5.78 -11.27 -5.55
CA PRO A 157 5.14 -11.04 -4.26
C PRO A 157 5.93 -10.07 -3.36
N GLY A 158 7.13 -9.65 -3.77
CA GLY A 158 8.07 -8.92 -2.91
C GLY A 158 8.41 -9.69 -1.63
N ASN A 159 8.58 -8.95 -0.52
CA ASN A 159 9.00 -9.45 0.80
C ASN A 159 7.97 -10.37 1.52
N GLN A 160 7.01 -10.94 0.82
CA GLN A 160 6.04 -11.91 1.36
C GLN A 160 6.44 -13.38 1.06
N ILE A 161 7.50 -13.59 0.27
CA ILE A 161 7.98 -14.90 -0.15
C ILE A 161 8.94 -15.53 0.85
N GLN A 162 8.95 -16.86 0.93
CA GLN A 162 9.75 -17.69 1.83
C GLN A 162 10.71 -18.58 1.02
N PRO A 163 11.93 -18.88 1.53
CA PRO A 163 13.04 -19.49 0.76
C PRO A 163 12.84 -20.99 0.48
N LEU A 164 11.70 -21.31 -0.13
CA LEU A 164 11.21 -22.62 -0.49
C LEU A 164 10.66 -22.59 -1.93
N SER A 165 10.65 -23.75 -2.57
CA SER A 165 10.27 -23.90 -3.97
C SER A 165 9.58 -25.22 -4.27
N ARG A 166 8.84 -25.26 -5.39
CA ARG A 166 8.28 -26.48 -5.96
C ARG A 166 8.48 -26.51 -7.48
N GLN A 167 9.03 -27.61 -7.97
CA GLN A 167 9.09 -27.95 -9.39
C GLN A 167 7.68 -28.15 -9.98
N CYS A 168 7.50 -27.69 -11.21
CA CYS A 168 6.40 -28.07 -12.08
C CYS A 168 6.93 -28.65 -13.39
N ASP A 169 6.92 -29.98 -13.50
CA ASP A 169 7.36 -30.74 -14.68
C ASP A 169 6.39 -30.66 -15.88
N GLN A 170 5.62 -29.59 -16.02
CA GLN A 170 4.57 -29.44 -17.04
C GLN A 170 4.75 -28.12 -17.82
N PRO A 171 4.50 -28.12 -19.14
CA PRO A 171 4.80 -26.97 -20.01
C PRO A 171 3.86 -25.76 -19.81
N SER A 172 2.95 -25.80 -18.85
CA SER A 172 2.18 -24.64 -18.40
C SER A 172 1.77 -24.78 -16.95
N LEU A 173 1.74 -23.67 -16.21
CA LEU A 173 1.50 -23.68 -14.76
C LEU A 173 0.08 -24.11 -14.35
N SER A 174 -0.89 -24.02 -15.26
CA SER A 174 -2.24 -24.57 -15.06
C SER A 174 -2.28 -26.10 -15.15
N GLN A 175 -1.22 -26.75 -15.63
CA GLN A 175 -1.11 -28.21 -15.75
C GLN A 175 -0.37 -28.89 -14.60
N CYS A 176 0.28 -28.14 -13.68
CA CYS A 176 1.02 -28.70 -12.54
C CYS A 176 0.16 -29.53 -11.54
N GLY A 177 -1.16 -29.49 -11.67
CA GLY A 177 -2.06 -30.31 -10.85
C GLY A 177 -2.20 -29.83 -9.39
N PHE A 178 -2.04 -28.53 -9.13
CA PHE A 178 -2.34 -27.94 -7.82
C PHE A 178 -3.84 -28.06 -7.50
N GLN A 179 -4.19 -28.94 -6.56
CA GLN A 179 -5.53 -29.13 -6.03
C GLN A 179 -5.60 -28.48 -4.65
N TYR A 180 -6.30 -27.34 -4.54
CA TYR A 180 -6.33 -26.58 -3.30
C TYR A 180 -7.00 -27.37 -2.17
N GLY A 181 -6.41 -27.32 -0.97
CA GLY A 181 -6.88 -28.07 0.20
C GLY A 181 -6.54 -29.57 0.21
N GLN A 182 -5.82 -30.08 -0.78
CA GLN A 182 -5.19 -31.41 -0.68
C GLN A 182 -3.86 -31.32 0.07
N THR A 183 -3.49 -32.40 0.75
CA THR A 183 -2.20 -32.50 1.45
C THR A 183 -1.09 -32.93 0.50
N TYR A 184 -0.09 -32.08 0.32
CA TYR A 184 1.12 -32.32 -0.44
C TYR A 184 2.32 -32.53 0.48
N ASP A 185 3.27 -33.34 0.01
CA ASP A 185 4.65 -33.31 0.49
C ASP A 185 5.48 -32.46 -0.48
N LEU A 186 6.05 -31.35 0.00
CA LEU A 186 6.93 -30.48 -0.79
C LEU A 186 8.26 -31.16 -1.15
N TRP A 187 8.71 -32.16 -0.38
CA TRP A 187 10.01 -32.79 -0.57
C TRP A 187 10.23 -33.34 -1.99
N GLN A 188 9.19 -33.91 -2.60
CA GLN A 188 9.23 -34.53 -3.93
C GLN A 188 9.24 -33.52 -5.08
N SER A 189 9.79 -32.31 -4.88
CA SER A 189 9.77 -31.23 -5.88
C SER A 189 10.90 -30.22 -5.79
N GLY A 190 12.04 -30.62 -5.23
CA GLY A 190 13.29 -29.84 -5.30
C GLY A 190 14.28 -30.43 -6.31
N GLY A 191 15.17 -29.58 -6.81
CA GLY A 191 16.28 -30.00 -7.68
C GLY A 191 17.21 -31.02 -7.02
N ALA A 192 17.94 -31.78 -7.84
CA ALA A 192 18.71 -32.95 -7.42
C ALA A 192 19.76 -32.63 -6.33
N GLY A 193 19.48 -33.04 -5.09
CA GLY A 193 20.37 -32.84 -3.92
C GLY A 193 20.18 -31.52 -3.17
N ASN A 194 19.20 -30.71 -3.57
CA ASN A 194 18.97 -29.33 -3.10
C ASN A 194 17.61 -29.18 -2.38
N PHE A 195 16.66 -30.11 -2.64
CA PHE A 195 15.42 -30.29 -1.87
C PHE A 195 14.50 -29.07 -1.76
N GLY A 196 14.68 -28.10 -2.67
CA GLY A 196 13.80 -26.95 -2.85
C GLY A 196 14.08 -25.76 -1.93
N TRP A 197 15.13 -25.81 -1.10
CA TRP A 197 15.60 -24.67 -0.31
C TRP A 197 16.26 -23.63 -1.20
N LEU A 198 15.99 -22.35 -0.95
CA LEU A 198 16.56 -21.22 -1.69
C LEU A 198 17.45 -20.34 -0.80
N GLY A 199 18.21 -19.44 -1.43
CA GLY A 199 18.75 -18.22 -0.80
C GLY A 199 18.41 -17.00 -1.68
N TRP A 200 17.97 -15.89 -1.09
CA TRP A 200 17.63 -14.65 -1.83
C TRP A 200 18.83 -13.74 -2.05
N ASP A 201 19.76 -13.67 -1.10
CA ASP A 201 20.95 -12.81 -1.15
C ASP A 201 22.23 -13.54 -1.61
N GLY A 202 22.07 -14.73 -2.23
CA GLY A 202 23.15 -15.63 -2.64
C GLY A 202 23.71 -16.48 -1.48
N CYS A 203 23.37 -16.21 -0.22
CA CYS A 203 23.89 -16.97 0.92
C CYS A 203 23.16 -18.30 1.13
N THR A 204 23.63 -19.37 0.47
CA THR A 204 23.09 -20.73 0.62
C THR A 204 23.39 -21.42 1.97
N LEU A 205 23.72 -20.67 3.03
CA LEU A 205 24.04 -21.19 4.37
C LEU A 205 22.79 -21.22 5.25
N ALA A 206 22.63 -22.29 6.04
CA ALA A 206 21.46 -22.48 6.90
C ALA A 206 21.12 -21.27 7.81
N GLY A 207 22.13 -20.55 8.31
CA GLY A 207 21.93 -19.34 9.13
C GLY A 207 21.49 -18.08 8.35
N CYS A 208 21.72 -18.02 7.05
CA CYS A 208 21.14 -16.97 6.19
C CYS A 208 19.67 -17.31 5.89
N ILE A 209 19.42 -18.54 5.48
CA ILE A 209 18.09 -19.09 5.16
C ILE A 209 17.15 -19.03 6.38
N GLU A 210 17.69 -19.18 7.60
CA GLU A 210 16.97 -18.98 8.87
C GLU A 210 16.46 -17.55 9.06
N ASN A 211 17.25 -16.54 8.65
CA ASN A 211 16.80 -15.16 8.64
C ASN A 211 15.77 -14.92 7.51
N GLU A 212 16.01 -15.46 6.31
CA GLU A 212 15.11 -15.31 5.15
C GLU A 212 13.74 -15.99 5.33
N LEU A 213 13.69 -17.07 6.12
CA LEU A 213 12.48 -17.78 6.52
C LEU A 213 11.73 -17.07 7.67
N THR A 214 12.27 -15.99 8.23
CA THR A 214 11.56 -15.20 9.25
C THR A 214 10.41 -14.44 8.60
N GLN A 215 9.19 -14.55 9.16
CA GLN A 215 8.02 -13.85 8.63
C GLN A 215 8.26 -12.32 8.59
N GLY A 216 8.15 -11.73 7.39
CA GLY A 216 8.39 -10.31 7.16
C GLY A 216 9.85 -9.94 6.92
N TYR A 217 10.75 -10.91 6.74
CA TYR A 217 12.10 -10.68 6.22
C TYR A 217 12.05 -9.81 4.96
N THR A 218 12.96 -8.85 4.86
CA THR A 218 13.01 -7.89 3.76
C THR A 218 14.23 -8.15 2.90
N ILE A 219 13.98 -8.65 1.68
CA ILE A 219 15.01 -8.86 0.66
C ILE A 219 15.53 -7.47 0.26
N THR A 220 16.79 -7.19 0.60
CA THR A 220 17.44 -5.89 0.36
C THR A 220 18.42 -5.96 -0.81
N ASN A 221 19.18 -7.04 -0.88
CA ASN A 221 19.98 -7.43 -2.04
C ASN A 221 19.38 -8.74 -2.53
N TYR A 222 18.84 -8.76 -3.74
CA TYR A 222 18.50 -10.00 -4.44
C TYR A 222 19.66 -10.37 -5.35
N ASP A 223 20.17 -11.58 -5.21
CA ASP A 223 21.23 -12.13 -6.06
C ASP A 223 20.61 -13.05 -7.10
N ASP A 224 20.60 -12.61 -8.36
CA ASP A 224 20.14 -13.40 -9.50
C ASP A 224 21.37 -14.03 -10.18
N PRO A 225 21.53 -15.36 -10.20
CA PRO A 225 22.71 -16.02 -10.78
C PRO A 225 22.96 -15.75 -12.28
N HIS A 226 22.02 -15.10 -12.97
CA HIS A 226 22.12 -14.68 -14.38
C HIS A 226 22.18 -13.15 -14.57
N ASP A 227 22.25 -12.35 -13.49
CA ASP A 227 22.19 -10.87 -13.52
C ASP A 227 20.92 -10.30 -14.20
N VAL A 228 19.84 -11.09 -14.38
CA VAL A 228 18.65 -10.65 -15.15
C VAL A 228 17.65 -9.84 -14.35
N CYS A 229 17.63 -9.96 -13.03
CA CYS A 229 16.63 -9.34 -12.15
C CYS A 229 17.24 -8.71 -10.89
N THR A 230 16.62 -7.62 -10.42
CA THR A 230 16.97 -6.97 -9.14
C THR A 230 16.01 -7.31 -8.00
N SER A 231 15.12 -8.28 -8.19
CA SER A 231 14.14 -8.75 -7.22
C SER A 231 13.53 -10.08 -7.67
N VAL A 232 13.08 -10.90 -6.71
CA VAL A 232 12.37 -12.17 -6.98
C VAL A 232 11.13 -11.92 -7.85
N ALA A 233 11.12 -12.37 -9.09
CA ALA A 233 9.99 -12.25 -10.02
C ALA A 233 9.92 -13.41 -11.03
N ILE A 234 8.83 -13.50 -11.80
CA ILE A 234 8.70 -14.46 -12.91
C ILE A 234 9.73 -14.13 -14.01
N GLY A 235 10.44 -15.15 -14.50
CA GLY A 235 11.51 -15.05 -15.49
C GLY A 235 12.91 -14.85 -14.91
N CYS A 236 13.02 -14.69 -13.58
CA CYS A 236 14.29 -14.55 -12.87
C CYS A 236 14.87 -15.90 -12.45
N TRP A 237 16.15 -15.92 -12.08
CA TRP A 237 16.81 -17.08 -11.49
C TRP A 237 17.11 -16.86 -10.02
N VAL A 238 17.03 -17.92 -9.22
CA VAL A 238 17.38 -17.91 -7.79
C VAL A 238 18.29 -19.10 -7.46
N GLN A 239 19.29 -18.90 -6.61
CA GLN A 239 20.18 -19.96 -6.16
C GLN A 239 19.52 -20.85 -5.09
N GLY A 240 19.66 -22.15 -5.25
CA GLY A 240 19.22 -23.16 -4.29
C GLY A 240 20.30 -23.55 -3.28
N SER A 241 19.89 -23.94 -2.07
CA SER A 241 20.80 -24.43 -1.03
C SER A 241 21.05 -25.94 -1.10
N SER A 242 22.32 -26.36 -0.97
CA SER A 242 22.68 -27.78 -0.93
C SER A 242 22.15 -28.49 0.32
N GLY A 243 21.56 -29.67 0.14
CA GLY A 243 21.13 -30.51 1.24
C GLY A 243 19.81 -30.06 1.86
N VAL A 244 19.44 -30.67 2.99
CA VAL A 244 18.26 -30.26 3.77
C VAL A 244 18.73 -29.34 4.88
N ASN A 245 18.26 -28.10 4.89
CA ASN A 245 18.55 -27.14 5.96
C ASN A 245 17.85 -27.57 7.25
N ASN A 246 18.58 -28.28 8.12
CA ASN A 246 18.06 -28.88 9.35
C ASN A 246 18.82 -28.36 10.59
N SER A 247 19.08 -27.04 10.64
CA SER A 247 19.58 -26.35 11.84
C SER A 247 18.50 -26.30 12.93
N SER A 248 18.85 -25.84 14.14
CA SER A 248 17.83 -25.54 15.16
C SER A 248 16.94 -24.38 14.74
N GLY A 249 17.50 -23.23 14.36
CA GLY A 249 16.69 -22.05 14.06
C GLY A 249 15.81 -22.20 12.81
N ILE A 250 16.20 -23.00 11.80
CA ILE A 250 15.29 -23.37 10.70
C ILE A 250 14.07 -24.14 11.24
N ARG A 251 14.25 -25.07 12.18
CA ARG A 251 13.13 -25.78 12.82
C ARG A 251 12.29 -24.82 13.67
N ASP A 252 12.93 -23.94 14.44
CA ASP A 252 12.24 -22.93 15.26
C ASP A 252 11.36 -22.01 14.38
N GLN A 253 11.83 -21.60 13.20
CA GLN A 253 11.03 -20.85 12.21
C GLN A 253 9.94 -21.70 11.55
N LEU A 254 10.17 -22.98 11.25
CA LEU A 254 9.14 -23.88 10.70
C LEU A 254 8.05 -24.22 11.74
N ASP A 255 8.37 -24.22 13.03
CA ASP A 255 7.38 -24.36 14.11
C ASP A 255 6.51 -23.09 14.22
N ILE A 256 7.10 -21.91 14.04
CA ILE A 256 6.37 -20.65 13.88
C ILE A 256 5.46 -20.71 12.62
N TRP A 257 5.97 -21.18 11.48
CA TRP A 257 5.16 -21.30 10.25
C TRP A 257 4.05 -22.36 10.31
N GLN A 258 4.20 -23.43 11.09
CA GLN A 258 3.08 -24.34 11.41
C GLN A 258 1.97 -23.62 12.18
N SER A 259 2.31 -22.74 13.13
CA SER A 259 1.32 -21.96 13.87
C SER A 259 0.56 -20.98 12.95
N PHE A 260 1.25 -20.37 11.98
CA PHE A 260 0.63 -19.54 10.95
C PHE A 260 -0.24 -20.36 9.98
N GLY A 261 0.24 -21.53 9.54
CA GLY A 261 -0.52 -22.46 8.69
C GLY A 261 -1.82 -22.93 9.34
N ALA A 262 -1.77 -23.29 10.64
CA ALA A 262 -2.94 -23.63 11.45
C ALA A 262 -3.91 -22.45 11.63
N ALA A 263 -3.42 -21.22 11.62
CA ALA A 263 -4.22 -19.99 11.61
C ALA A 263 -4.70 -19.58 10.20
N GLY A 264 -4.46 -20.40 9.17
CA GLY A 264 -4.86 -20.13 7.78
C GLY A 264 -4.01 -19.07 7.05
N THR A 265 -2.81 -18.77 7.56
CA THR A 265 -1.85 -17.85 6.95
C THR A 265 -0.75 -18.66 6.22
N PRO A 266 -0.68 -18.61 4.88
CA PRO A 266 0.28 -19.40 4.12
C PRO A 266 1.66 -18.75 4.04
N MET A 267 2.68 -19.57 3.79
CA MET A 267 3.92 -19.15 3.14
C MET A 267 3.64 -18.89 1.66
N ILE A 268 4.22 -17.85 1.07
CA ILE A 268 4.31 -17.76 -0.40
C ILE A 268 5.64 -18.41 -0.79
N ILE A 269 5.60 -19.37 -1.73
CA ILE A 269 6.78 -20.09 -2.22
C ILE A 269 6.91 -19.94 -3.74
N THR A 270 8.11 -20.14 -4.28
CA THR A 270 8.34 -20.14 -5.74
C THR A 270 7.83 -21.42 -6.39
N ILE A 271 7.40 -21.31 -7.65
CA ILE A 271 7.24 -22.44 -8.57
C ILE A 271 8.28 -22.27 -9.69
N PHE A 272 9.04 -23.33 -9.97
CA PHE A 272 10.04 -23.37 -11.06
C PHE A 272 9.71 -24.45 -12.10
N ASP A 273 10.10 -24.24 -13.35
CA ASP A 273 9.94 -25.22 -14.44
C ASP A 273 11.20 -26.07 -14.66
N THR A 274 12.36 -25.45 -14.45
CA THR A 274 13.68 -25.98 -14.78
C THR A 274 14.68 -25.65 -13.69
N SER A 275 15.72 -26.48 -13.60
CA SER A 275 16.89 -26.21 -12.77
C SER A 275 18.15 -26.59 -13.53
N GLU A 276 19.24 -25.88 -13.25
CA GLU A 276 20.56 -26.14 -13.84
C GLU A 276 21.61 -26.41 -12.75
N ALA A 277 22.82 -26.81 -13.18
CA ALA A 277 23.93 -27.20 -12.32
C ALA A 277 23.53 -28.27 -11.27
N SER A 278 24.27 -28.38 -10.15
CA SER A 278 24.01 -29.40 -9.11
C SER A 278 24.52 -28.99 -7.73
N GLY A 279 23.90 -29.52 -6.67
CA GLY A 279 24.35 -29.36 -5.29
C GLY A 279 24.10 -27.95 -4.75
N ALA A 280 25.17 -27.25 -4.34
CA ALA A 280 25.11 -25.90 -3.76
C ALA A 280 24.96 -24.79 -4.82
N ASN A 281 25.18 -25.13 -6.09
CA ASN A 281 25.18 -24.20 -7.21
C ASN A 281 23.95 -24.40 -8.11
N THR A 282 22.92 -25.14 -7.64
CA THR A 282 21.72 -25.38 -8.44
C THR A 282 20.90 -24.10 -8.51
N ASN A 283 20.69 -23.59 -9.72
CA ASN A 283 19.85 -22.42 -9.96
C ASN A 283 18.47 -22.88 -10.43
N TYR A 284 17.42 -22.15 -10.03
CA TYR A 284 16.02 -22.42 -10.39
C TYR A 284 15.43 -21.25 -11.18
N HIS A 285 14.76 -21.54 -12.30
CA HIS A 285 14.06 -20.53 -13.11
C HIS A 285 12.63 -20.33 -12.60
N ILE A 286 12.32 -19.14 -12.09
CA ILE A 286 11.03 -18.85 -11.46
C ILE A 286 9.98 -18.62 -12.54
N VAL A 287 8.97 -19.49 -12.58
CA VAL A 287 7.81 -19.33 -13.49
C VAL A 287 6.55 -18.83 -12.78
N GLY A 288 6.45 -18.97 -11.46
CA GLY A 288 5.27 -18.53 -10.70
C GLY A 288 5.44 -18.60 -9.19
N PHE A 289 4.34 -18.38 -8.47
CA PHE A 289 4.31 -18.32 -7.00
C PHE A 289 3.03 -18.96 -6.46
N ALA A 290 3.11 -19.71 -5.37
CA ALA A 290 1.95 -20.37 -4.77
C ALA A 290 1.87 -20.12 -3.26
N ALA A 291 0.66 -20.13 -2.72
CA ALA A 291 0.41 -20.07 -1.28
C ALA A 291 0.32 -21.48 -0.70
N PHE A 292 1.15 -21.78 0.28
CA PHE A 292 1.26 -23.09 0.93
C PHE A 292 1.18 -22.96 2.46
N THR A 293 0.23 -23.64 3.10
CA THR A 293 0.14 -23.73 4.57
C THR A 293 0.94 -24.92 5.08
N LEU A 294 1.99 -24.66 5.87
CA LEU A 294 2.75 -25.72 6.53
C LEU A 294 1.90 -26.37 7.62
N SER A 295 1.83 -27.71 7.62
CA SER A 295 1.05 -28.50 8.58
C SER A 295 1.93 -29.37 9.49
N SER A 296 3.03 -29.92 8.95
CA SER A 296 4.09 -30.59 9.72
C SER A 296 5.34 -30.79 8.87
N TYR A 297 6.47 -31.12 9.50
CA TYR A 297 7.69 -31.51 8.79
C TYR A 297 8.43 -32.65 9.50
N ASP A 298 9.27 -33.35 8.74
CA ASP A 298 10.36 -34.17 9.26
C ASP A 298 11.57 -33.98 8.33
N LEU A 299 12.42 -33.02 8.66
CA LEU A 299 13.62 -32.72 7.88
C LEU A 299 14.71 -33.81 7.98
N SER A 300 14.56 -34.79 8.88
CA SER A 300 15.52 -35.88 9.05
C SER A 300 15.22 -37.03 8.09
N ASN A 301 13.94 -37.40 7.96
CA ASN A 301 13.46 -38.33 6.93
C ASN A 301 13.15 -37.64 5.58
N LYS A 302 13.23 -36.30 5.55
CA LYS A 302 13.01 -35.41 4.39
C LYS A 302 11.55 -35.40 3.93
N HIS A 303 10.67 -34.80 4.73
CA HIS A 303 9.28 -34.53 4.38
C HIS A 303 8.84 -33.14 4.88
N MET A 304 7.98 -32.47 4.12
CA MET A 304 7.33 -31.21 4.52
C MET A 304 5.88 -31.23 4.04
N TYR A 305 4.97 -31.50 4.97
CA TYR A 305 3.56 -31.69 4.70
C TYR A 305 2.76 -30.41 4.90
N GLY A 306 1.84 -30.15 3.98
CA GLY A 306 0.99 -28.97 4.01
C GLY A 306 0.04 -28.91 2.82
N GLN A 307 -0.62 -27.78 2.62
CA GLN A 307 -1.65 -27.65 1.58
C GLN A 307 -1.41 -26.41 0.74
N PHE A 308 -1.56 -26.55 -0.59
CA PHE A 308 -1.73 -25.38 -1.45
C PHE A 308 -3.13 -24.81 -1.24
N ILE A 309 -3.26 -23.49 -1.15
CA ILE A 309 -4.54 -22.81 -0.96
C ILE A 309 -4.68 -21.62 -1.90
N GLU A 310 -5.92 -21.21 -2.18
CA GLU A 310 -6.16 -19.94 -2.84
C GLU A 310 -5.92 -18.79 -1.87
N TRP A 311 -5.12 -17.81 -2.28
CA TRP A 311 -4.70 -16.70 -1.43
C TRP A 311 -4.53 -15.40 -2.21
N THR A 312 -4.48 -14.29 -1.48
CA THR A 312 -4.36 -12.94 -2.04
C THR A 312 -3.18 -12.19 -1.42
N THR A 313 -2.27 -11.73 -2.28
CA THR A 313 -1.02 -11.05 -1.92
C THR A 313 -0.97 -9.62 -2.48
N GLY A 314 0.01 -8.85 -2.04
CA GLY A 314 0.40 -7.58 -2.65
C GLY A 314 1.45 -7.80 -3.75
N GLY A 315 2.43 -6.89 -3.80
CA GLY A 315 3.52 -6.95 -4.78
C GLY A 315 3.11 -6.46 -6.17
N THR A 316 3.84 -6.91 -7.19
CA THR A 316 3.63 -6.54 -8.59
C THR A 316 2.76 -7.57 -9.28
N ILE A 317 1.75 -7.14 -10.03
CA ILE A 317 0.91 -8.01 -10.87
C ILE A 317 1.21 -7.81 -12.36
N CYS A 318 0.86 -8.79 -13.19
CA CYS A 318 1.01 -8.67 -14.65
C CYS A 318 -0.13 -9.34 -15.43
N THR A 319 -0.51 -8.72 -16.54
CA THR A 319 -1.52 -9.24 -17.46
C THR A 319 -1.01 -10.48 -18.17
N GLY A 320 -1.81 -11.55 -18.19
CA GLY A 320 -1.42 -12.83 -18.81
C GLY A 320 -0.45 -13.68 -17.97
N CYS A 321 -0.04 -13.20 -16.79
CA CYS A 321 0.80 -13.99 -15.89
C CYS A 321 0.03 -15.17 -15.28
N PRO A 322 0.74 -16.28 -14.99
CA PRO A 322 0.15 -17.52 -14.53
C PRO A 322 -0.55 -17.37 -13.17
N ILE A 323 -1.59 -18.18 -12.98
CA ILE A 323 -2.40 -18.21 -11.77
C ILE A 323 -2.29 -19.61 -11.16
N THR A 324 -1.65 -19.66 -10.00
CA THR A 324 -1.31 -20.87 -9.21
C THR A 324 -2.01 -20.85 -7.85
N GLY A 325 -3.22 -20.31 -7.82
CA GLY A 325 -4.02 -20.05 -6.60
C GLY A 325 -3.60 -18.80 -5.84
N LEU A 326 -2.41 -18.28 -6.09
CA LEU A 326 -1.97 -16.99 -5.60
C LEU A 326 -2.41 -15.87 -6.55
N TRP A 327 -3.23 -14.96 -6.03
CA TRP A 327 -3.77 -13.81 -6.74
C TRP A 327 -3.18 -12.50 -6.20
N GLY A 328 -2.69 -11.63 -7.07
CA GLY A 328 -2.34 -10.27 -6.69
C GLY A 328 -3.54 -9.33 -6.83
N VAL A 329 -3.71 -8.39 -5.90
CA VAL A 329 -4.80 -7.40 -5.93
C VAL A 329 -4.21 -5.99 -5.83
N HIS A 330 -4.66 -5.07 -6.67
CA HIS A 330 -4.19 -3.68 -6.65
C HIS A 330 -5.30 -2.66 -6.93
N LEU A 331 -5.06 -1.40 -6.57
CA LEU A 331 -5.87 -0.26 -6.99
C LEU A 331 -5.42 0.18 -8.39
N VAL A 332 -6.36 0.21 -9.33
CA VAL A 332 -6.15 0.79 -10.66
C VAL A 332 -6.19 2.32 -10.53
N PRO A 333 -5.19 3.06 -11.01
CA PRO A 333 -5.21 4.53 -10.96
C PRO A 333 -6.40 5.11 -11.74
N SER A 334 -7.44 5.54 -11.02
CA SER A 334 -8.54 6.31 -11.61
C SER A 334 -7.95 7.61 -12.19
N PRO A 335 -8.19 7.97 -13.47
CA PRO A 335 -7.65 9.18 -14.06
C PRO A 335 -8.14 10.38 -13.23
N SER A 336 -7.19 11.14 -12.68
CA SER A 336 -7.45 12.14 -11.65
C SER A 336 -8.24 13.33 -12.21
N GLY A 337 -9.57 13.19 -12.20
CA GLY A 337 -10.51 14.26 -12.48
C GLY A 337 -10.18 15.44 -11.57
N THR A 338 -9.57 16.47 -12.16
CA THR A 338 -9.19 17.69 -11.47
C THR A 338 -10.44 18.26 -10.82
N ALA A 339 -10.43 18.37 -9.49
CA ALA A 339 -11.58 18.78 -8.71
C ALA A 339 -11.85 20.28 -8.91
N THR A 340 -12.42 20.62 -10.06
CA THR A 340 -13.14 21.87 -10.28
C THR A 340 -14.42 21.78 -9.45
N PRO A 341 -14.56 22.54 -8.34
CA PRO A 341 -15.81 22.55 -7.62
C PRO A 341 -16.88 23.15 -8.54
N ALA A 342 -17.88 22.35 -8.90
CA ALA A 342 -19.02 22.82 -9.67
C ALA A 342 -19.84 23.77 -8.78
N ALA A 343 -19.59 25.07 -8.91
CA ALA A 343 -20.34 26.09 -8.20
C ALA A 343 -21.79 26.10 -8.71
N SER A 344 -22.70 25.50 -7.95
CA SER A 344 -24.14 25.56 -8.20
C SER A 344 -24.61 26.99 -8.01
N SER A 345 -24.61 27.76 -9.09
CA SER A 345 -25.10 29.14 -9.14
C SER A 345 -26.43 29.16 -9.87
N THR A 346 -27.51 29.09 -9.10
CA THR A 346 -28.89 29.26 -9.61
C THR A 346 -29.05 30.67 -10.15
N ALA A 347 -28.82 30.84 -11.45
CA ALA A 347 -28.78 32.14 -12.11
C ALA A 347 -30.20 32.70 -12.36
N THR A 348 -30.75 33.40 -11.38
CA THR A 348 -31.99 34.17 -11.54
C THR A 348 -31.79 35.27 -12.58
N THR A 349 -32.33 35.09 -13.78
CA THR A 349 -32.18 36.03 -14.89
C THR A 349 -33.06 37.25 -14.73
N VAL A 350 -32.45 38.41 -14.43
CA VAL A 350 -33.09 39.73 -14.53
C VAL A 350 -32.62 40.41 -15.82
N PRO A 351 -33.51 40.68 -16.79
CA PRO A 351 -33.12 41.29 -18.07
C PRO A 351 -33.01 42.81 -17.97
N THR A 352 -31.78 43.34 -17.91
CA THR A 352 -31.49 44.77 -18.09
C THR A 352 -30.72 44.97 -19.40
N SER A 353 -31.32 45.70 -20.35
CA SER A 353 -30.72 45.94 -21.67
C SER A 353 -29.96 47.27 -21.70
N THR A 354 -28.67 47.21 -22.02
CA THR A 354 -27.82 48.39 -22.29
C THR A 354 -26.90 48.08 -23.48
N PRO A 355 -26.77 48.95 -24.51
CA PRO A 355 -25.99 48.63 -25.70
C PRO A 355 -24.47 48.62 -25.45
N ILE A 356 -23.78 47.62 -26.01
CA ILE A 356 -22.31 47.56 -26.05
C ILE A 356 -21.77 48.15 -27.34
N THR A 357 -20.65 48.89 -27.24
CA THR A 357 -19.91 49.43 -28.40
C THR A 357 -18.61 48.62 -28.56
N PRO A 358 -18.26 48.14 -29.77
CA PRO A 358 -17.09 47.27 -29.95
C PRO A 358 -15.76 48.04 -29.92
N THR A 359 -14.79 47.53 -29.18
CA THR A 359 -13.39 48.00 -29.18
C THR A 359 -12.47 46.84 -29.60
N ASN A 360 -11.71 47.03 -30.68
CA ASN A 360 -10.75 46.05 -31.18
C ASN A 360 -9.37 46.23 -30.53
N THR A 361 -8.73 45.13 -30.13
CA THR A 361 -7.30 45.06 -29.78
C THR A 361 -6.75 43.70 -30.26
N PRO A 362 -5.60 43.64 -30.97
CA PRO A 362 -5.27 42.48 -31.80
C PRO A 362 -4.54 41.33 -31.09
N THR A 363 -4.80 40.11 -31.56
CA THR A 363 -4.04 38.90 -31.23
C THR A 363 -2.63 38.94 -31.84
N ARG A 364 -1.63 38.36 -31.15
CA ARG A 364 -0.28 38.14 -31.71
C ARG A 364 0.16 36.69 -31.58
N THR A 365 0.28 36.00 -32.71
CA THR A 365 0.80 34.63 -32.84
C THR A 365 2.33 34.62 -32.68
N ALA A 366 2.89 33.47 -32.27
CA ALA A 366 4.32 33.18 -32.33
C ALA A 366 4.57 31.77 -32.91
N THR A 367 5.67 31.61 -33.65
CA THR A 367 6.04 30.37 -34.36
C THR A 367 7.55 30.09 -34.12
N PRO A 368 7.98 28.83 -33.86
CA PRO A 368 9.35 28.51 -33.41
C PRO A 368 10.31 28.10 -34.55
N THR A 369 11.65 28.18 -34.35
CA THR A 369 12.70 27.51 -35.19
C THR A 369 14.17 27.66 -34.68
N ASN A 370 14.87 26.52 -34.46
CA ASN A 370 16.32 26.16 -34.70
C ASN A 370 17.56 26.96 -34.15
N THR A 371 18.74 26.38 -33.80
CA THR A 371 19.14 24.98 -33.43
C THR A 371 20.30 24.78 -32.39
N PRO A 372 21.64 24.93 -32.66
CA PRO A 372 22.56 23.81 -32.34
C PRO A 372 23.85 24.01 -31.48
N SER A 373 24.15 22.97 -30.66
CA SER A 373 25.42 22.21 -30.44
C SER A 373 26.74 22.76 -29.81
N GLY A 374 27.08 22.23 -28.61
CA GLY A 374 28.43 21.72 -28.19
C GLY A 374 29.51 22.71 -27.66
N PRO A 375 30.67 22.24 -27.10
CA PRO A 375 31.10 20.86 -26.75
C PRO A 375 31.73 20.70 -25.32
N THR A 376 32.48 19.60 -25.09
CA THR A 376 32.98 19.01 -23.81
C THR A 376 34.35 19.52 -23.29
N SER A 377 34.60 19.51 -21.95
CA SER A 377 35.94 19.23 -21.34
C SER A 377 35.95 19.00 -19.81
N THR A 378 36.83 18.11 -19.31
CA THR A 378 37.12 17.81 -17.88
C THR A 378 38.50 18.35 -17.45
N PRO A 379 38.75 18.62 -16.14
CA PRO A 379 40.11 18.45 -15.59
C PRO A 379 40.20 17.78 -14.19
N THR A 380 41.39 17.22 -13.88
CA THR A 380 41.74 16.44 -12.66
C THR A 380 42.84 17.14 -11.84
N ARG A 381 43.01 16.86 -10.53
CA ARG A 381 44.15 17.34 -9.70
C ARG A 381 44.59 16.40 -8.55
N THR A 382 45.80 16.66 -8.02
CA THR A 382 46.59 15.96 -6.96
C THR A 382 47.41 17.05 -6.18
N SER A 383 48.12 16.88 -5.04
CA SER A 383 48.73 15.75 -4.28
C SER A 383 48.63 16.02 -2.73
N THR A 384 48.94 15.16 -1.73
CA THR A 384 50.14 14.32 -1.36
C THR A 384 51.41 15.17 -1.09
N PRO A 385 52.26 14.93 -0.02
CA PRO A 385 52.48 13.69 0.77
C PRO A 385 52.68 13.83 2.32
N THR A 386 52.91 12.70 3.04
CA THR A 386 54.02 12.45 4.02
C THR A 386 53.93 11.02 4.64
N ASN A 387 55.07 10.39 4.99
CA ASN A 387 55.21 8.99 5.52
C ASN A 387 55.32 8.94 7.07
N THR A 388 54.83 7.93 7.82
CA THR A 388 55.25 6.51 8.06
C THR A 388 56.57 6.33 8.85
N PRO A 389 56.58 5.48 9.92
CA PRO A 389 57.25 4.16 9.88
C PRO A 389 56.43 3.00 10.53
N VAL A 390 56.97 1.77 10.59
CA VAL A 390 56.20 0.50 10.79
C VAL A 390 56.86 -0.52 11.75
N GLY A 391 56.05 -1.30 12.49
CA GLY A 391 56.32 -2.70 12.91
C GLY A 391 56.51 -2.95 14.43
N PRO A 392 56.50 -4.22 14.92
CA PRO A 392 56.27 -5.50 14.21
C PRO A 392 55.17 -6.42 14.82
N THR A 393 54.99 -7.60 14.23
CA THR A 393 54.00 -8.66 14.53
C THR A 393 54.22 -9.44 15.84
N ASN A 394 53.16 -10.01 16.45
CA ASN A 394 53.20 -11.32 17.13
C ASN A 394 51.81 -11.91 17.46
N THR A 395 51.70 -13.25 17.52
CA THR A 395 50.48 -14.02 17.88
C THR A 395 50.85 -15.28 18.70
N PRO A 396 50.17 -15.53 19.83
CA PRO A 396 49.88 -16.90 20.29
C PRO A 396 48.44 -17.07 20.83
N VAL A 397 48.07 -18.31 21.22
CA VAL A 397 46.67 -18.73 21.54
C VAL A 397 46.49 -19.14 23.05
N PRO A 398 45.54 -19.99 23.51
CA PRO A 398 44.65 -19.70 24.66
C PRO A 398 45.07 -20.30 26.02
N PRO A 399 44.28 -20.09 27.11
CA PRO A 399 43.52 -21.24 27.68
C PRO A 399 42.18 -20.94 28.40
N THR A 400 41.11 -21.64 28.00
CA THR A 400 40.39 -22.73 28.74
C THR A 400 39.98 -22.62 30.24
N ASN A 401 38.68 -22.91 30.53
CA ASN A 401 38.05 -23.46 31.77
C ASN A 401 37.82 -22.60 33.05
N THR A 402 36.80 -22.78 33.95
CA THR A 402 35.39 -23.29 33.88
C THR A 402 34.49 -22.58 34.97
N PRO A 403 33.51 -23.14 35.78
CA PRO A 403 32.28 -22.39 36.12
C PRO A 403 32.05 -22.03 37.60
N THR A 404 30.98 -21.27 37.88
CA THR A 404 30.38 -21.06 39.22
C THR A 404 28.84 -21.10 39.16
N THR A 405 28.16 -21.51 40.24
CA THR A 405 26.74 -21.93 40.24
C THR A 405 25.83 -21.23 41.26
N ALA A 406 24.53 -21.17 40.95
CA ALA A 406 23.38 -21.03 41.86
C ALA A 406 23.13 -19.64 42.50
N PRO A 407 21.91 -19.33 43.04
CA PRO A 407 20.72 -20.19 43.15
C PRO A 407 19.41 -19.69 42.50
N THR A 408 18.48 -20.61 42.31
CA THR A 408 17.09 -20.42 41.85
C THR A 408 16.20 -19.75 42.89
N ASN A 409 15.16 -19.01 42.47
CA ASN A 409 13.96 -18.74 43.27
C ASN A 409 12.69 -18.81 42.41
N THR A 410 11.72 -19.62 42.82
CA THR A 410 10.48 -19.90 42.05
C THR A 410 9.23 -19.47 42.84
N PRO A 411 8.46 -18.47 42.38
CA PRO A 411 7.18 -18.12 42.99
C PRO A 411 6.00 -18.85 42.32
N THR A 412 5.57 -19.97 42.91
CA THR A 412 4.32 -20.65 42.52
C THR A 412 3.10 -19.75 42.77
N ARG A 413 2.17 -19.66 41.82
CA ARG A 413 0.85 -19.02 42.03
C ARG A 413 -0.29 -19.95 41.62
N THR A 414 -1.14 -20.26 42.59
CA THR A 414 -2.37 -21.04 42.42
C THR A 414 -3.41 -20.26 41.61
N LEU A 415 -4.13 -20.94 40.73
CA LEU A 415 -5.23 -20.37 39.94
C LEU A 415 -6.54 -20.36 40.72
N THR A 416 -7.35 -19.31 40.50
CA THR A 416 -8.76 -19.23 40.93
C THR A 416 -9.59 -18.83 39.70
N PRO A 417 -10.57 -19.64 39.26
CA PRO A 417 -11.32 -19.37 38.03
C PRO A 417 -12.30 -18.20 38.22
N THR A 418 -12.31 -17.28 37.24
CA THR A 418 -13.33 -16.22 37.07
C THR A 418 -13.82 -16.29 35.62
N PRO A 419 -15.14 -16.25 35.35
CA PRO A 419 -15.67 -16.62 34.03
C PRO A 419 -15.68 -15.48 33.00
N CYS A 420 -15.39 -15.85 31.75
CA CYS A 420 -15.79 -15.24 30.48
C CYS A 420 -15.37 -13.78 30.17
N ALA A 421 -14.53 -13.64 29.14
CA ALA A 421 -14.56 -12.52 28.20
C ALA A 421 -14.23 -13.04 26.79
N THR A 422 -14.99 -12.64 25.77
CA THR A 422 -14.79 -13.08 24.37
C THR A 422 -13.78 -12.15 23.67
N PRO A 423 -12.63 -12.65 23.16
CA PRO A 423 -11.62 -11.79 22.55
C PRO A 423 -12.02 -11.35 21.13
N SER A 424 -12.32 -10.06 20.96
CA SER A 424 -12.63 -9.44 19.67
C SER A 424 -11.37 -9.01 18.89
N ASN A 425 -10.45 -9.95 18.65
CA ASN A 425 -9.16 -9.66 18.01
C ASN A 425 -9.24 -9.86 16.49
N ALA A 426 -9.61 -8.81 15.75
CA ALA A 426 -9.48 -8.75 14.29
C ALA A 426 -8.26 -7.90 13.89
N PRO A 427 -7.45 -8.29 12.89
CA PRO A 427 -6.26 -7.55 12.51
C PRO A 427 -6.60 -6.19 11.89
N THR A 428 -5.82 -5.17 12.25
CA THR A 428 -5.92 -3.81 11.71
C THR A 428 -4.98 -3.63 10.52
N LEU A 429 -5.51 -3.01 9.47
CA LEU A 429 -4.77 -2.64 8.27
C LEU A 429 -4.23 -1.22 8.42
N SER A 430 -2.92 -1.04 8.31
CA SER A 430 -2.30 0.29 8.25
C SER A 430 -1.70 0.54 6.86
N GLY A 431 -1.77 1.79 6.41
CA GLY A 431 -1.32 2.18 5.08
C GLY A 431 -0.52 3.48 5.09
N SER A 432 0.60 3.47 4.38
CA SER A 432 1.43 4.65 4.12
C SER A 432 1.54 4.88 2.61
N ARG A 433 1.70 6.15 2.22
CA ARG A 433 1.80 6.58 0.82
C ARG A 433 3.02 7.47 0.63
N ASN A 434 3.90 7.09 -0.27
CA ASN A 434 5.04 7.91 -0.68
C ASN A 434 5.05 8.04 -2.20
N GLY A 435 4.73 9.24 -2.70
CA GLY A 435 4.50 9.48 -4.12
C GLY A 435 3.39 8.57 -4.69
N SER A 436 3.70 7.90 -5.80
CA SER A 436 2.80 6.95 -6.46
C SER A 436 2.62 5.64 -5.70
N ASN A 437 3.54 5.29 -4.79
CA ASN A 437 3.56 3.99 -4.14
C ASN A 437 2.71 3.99 -2.87
N VAL A 438 1.89 2.94 -2.73
CA VAL A 438 1.05 2.68 -1.55
C VAL A 438 1.53 1.38 -0.90
N SER A 439 2.04 1.48 0.32
CA SER A 439 2.48 0.32 1.11
C SER A 439 1.44 0.03 2.19
N LEU A 440 0.87 -1.18 2.16
CA LEU A 440 -0.06 -1.69 3.15
C LEU A 440 0.63 -2.75 4.01
N SER A 441 0.54 -2.60 5.33
CA SER A 441 1.17 -3.51 6.31
C SER A 441 0.14 -3.96 7.34
N TRP A 442 0.17 -5.26 7.65
CA TRP A 442 -0.59 -5.84 8.76
C TRP A 442 0.27 -5.86 10.01
N THR A 443 -0.23 -5.29 11.11
CA THR A 443 0.37 -5.43 12.44
C THR A 443 -0.48 -6.37 13.28
N SER A 444 0.03 -7.57 13.55
CA SER A 444 -0.48 -8.39 14.65
C SER A 444 -0.20 -7.69 15.98
N VAL A 445 -1.23 -7.53 16.81
CA VAL A 445 -1.02 -7.11 18.19
C VAL A 445 -0.51 -8.31 18.96
N SER A 446 0.70 -8.23 19.50
CA SER A 446 1.23 -9.24 20.43
C SER A 446 0.38 -9.27 21.70
N GLY A 447 -0.23 -10.42 21.98
CA GLY A 447 -0.98 -10.71 23.21
C GLY A 447 -0.11 -11.41 24.25
#